data_AF-A0A9X2ESN1-F1
#
_entry.id   AF-A0A9X2ESN1-F1
#
_cell.length_a   1.000
_cell.length_b   1.000
_cell.length_c   1.000
_cell.angle_alpha   90.00
_cell.angle_beta   90.00
_cell.angle_gamma   90.00
#
_symmetry.space_group_name_H-M   'P 1'
#
loop_
_entity.id
_entity.type
_entity.pdbx_description
1 polymer ?
#
loop_
_entity_poly.entity_id
_entity_poly.type
_entity_poly.pdbx_seq_one_letter_code
_entity_poly.pdbx_strand_id
1 'polypeptide(L)'
;LDLDSYQAAADQLHAEGFGLCLLWLREESVLEFIQVVLDHIGAGQYISRRTGLLTLSLLRDDYDSDDLPLFDYDTGLLSIEEETLAASEAIPNEIIVNWHDPILNEERQAREQNLGAIQAAGAIFSQTVNYPGIPTFDLASRVAQRDLRANLGLRRFKVRMDRRGYDIAPGGLFRISATDRGIENMVLRAGRMEYGTHREGAITITALQD
;
A
#
# COMPACT_ATOMS: atom_id res chain seq x y z
N LEU A 1 -6.84 1.73 -21.27
CA LEU A 1 -7.48 1.85 -19.94
C LEU A 1 -8.21 0.56 -19.70
N ASP A 2 -8.01 -0.04 -18.55
CA ASP A 2 -8.75 -1.21 -18.10
C ASP A 2 -10.03 -0.74 -17.40
N LEU A 3 -11.13 -0.59 -18.15
CA LEU A 3 -12.36 0.01 -17.62
C LEU A 3 -12.94 -0.79 -16.44
N ASP A 4 -12.82 -2.11 -16.47
CA ASP A 4 -13.37 -2.99 -15.43
C ASP A 4 -12.66 -2.73 -14.09
N SER A 5 -11.33 -2.55 -14.10
CA SER A 5 -10.56 -2.21 -12.89
C SER A 5 -10.97 -0.88 -12.27
N TYR A 6 -11.24 0.14 -13.09
CA TYR A 6 -11.66 1.46 -12.60
C TYR A 6 -13.09 1.43 -12.09
N GLN A 7 -13.97 0.67 -12.75
CA GLN A 7 -15.35 0.52 -12.31
C GLN A 7 -15.43 -0.21 -10.97
N ALA A 8 -14.71 -1.33 -10.83
CA ALA A 8 -14.64 -2.07 -9.56
C ALA A 8 -14.10 -1.19 -8.41
N ALA A 9 -13.04 -0.41 -8.67
CA ALA A 9 -12.51 0.53 -7.68
C ALA A 9 -13.54 1.63 -7.32
N ALA A 10 -14.27 2.16 -8.30
CA ALA A 10 -15.31 3.15 -8.05
C ALA A 10 -16.48 2.59 -7.23
N ASP A 11 -16.94 1.37 -7.54
CA ASP A 11 -18.00 0.68 -6.82
C ASP A 11 -17.61 0.41 -5.37
N GLN A 12 -16.37 -0.04 -5.15
CA GLN A 12 -15.83 -0.27 -3.81
C GLN A 12 -15.72 1.04 -3.01
N LEU A 13 -15.16 2.10 -3.59
CA LEU A 13 -15.08 3.40 -2.93
C LEU A 13 -16.47 3.96 -2.60
N HIS A 14 -17.44 3.77 -3.50
CA HIS A 14 -18.83 4.17 -3.25
C HIS A 14 -19.46 3.37 -2.11
N ALA A 15 -19.27 2.04 -2.07
CA ALA A 15 -19.75 1.19 -0.98
C ALA A 15 -19.13 1.57 0.37
N GLU A 16 -17.86 1.97 0.36
CA GLU A 16 -17.13 2.47 1.53
C GLU A 16 -17.53 3.91 1.92
N GLY A 17 -18.36 4.61 1.15
CA GLY A 17 -18.69 6.02 1.37
C GLY A 17 -17.50 6.97 1.17
N PHE A 18 -16.52 6.57 0.36
CA PHE A 18 -15.26 7.28 0.15
C PHE A 18 -15.38 8.37 -0.92
N GLY A 19 -15.95 9.52 -0.54
CA GLY A 19 -16.08 10.69 -1.40
C GLY A 19 -14.96 11.71 -1.18
N LEU A 20 -14.45 12.28 -2.28
CA LEU A 20 -13.43 13.35 -2.24
C LEU A 20 -13.98 14.68 -2.78
N CYS A 21 -13.56 15.76 -2.14
CA CYS A 21 -13.84 17.14 -2.53
C CYS A 21 -12.52 17.84 -2.86
N LEU A 22 -12.09 17.77 -4.11
CA LEU A 22 -10.84 18.37 -4.58
C LEU A 22 -11.11 19.48 -5.60
N LEU A 23 -10.42 20.60 -5.46
CA LEU A 23 -10.40 21.67 -6.45
C LEU A 23 -9.20 21.48 -7.36
N TRP A 24 -9.44 21.30 -8.67
CA TRP A 24 -8.36 21.25 -9.64
C TRP A 24 -8.12 22.63 -10.26
N LEU A 25 -7.08 23.31 -9.79
CA LEU A 25 -6.76 24.68 -10.23
C LEU A 25 -5.98 24.76 -11.56
N ARG A 26 -5.67 23.63 -12.22
CA ARG A 26 -4.85 23.55 -13.46
C ARG A 26 -3.47 24.22 -13.39
N GLU A 27 -3.04 24.66 -12.22
CA GLU A 27 -1.69 25.17 -11.96
C GLU A 27 -0.67 24.03 -11.82
N GLU A 28 -1.14 22.87 -11.34
CA GLU A 28 -0.36 21.63 -11.20
C GLU A 28 -0.54 20.70 -12.41
N SER A 29 0.44 19.82 -12.61
CA SER A 29 0.34 18.82 -13.68
C SER A 29 -0.76 17.80 -13.39
N VAL A 30 -1.35 17.23 -14.46
CA VAL A 30 -2.37 16.18 -14.33
C VAL A 30 -1.81 14.96 -13.58
N LEU A 31 -0.53 14.65 -13.74
CA LEU A 31 0.11 13.51 -13.08
C LEU A 31 0.22 13.70 -11.57
N GLU A 32 0.60 14.91 -11.12
CA GLU A 32 0.63 15.25 -9.70
C GLU A 32 -0.78 15.18 -9.11
N PHE A 33 -1.78 15.72 -9.81
CA PHE A 33 -3.17 15.65 -9.35
C PHE A 33 -3.69 14.20 -9.25
N ILE A 34 -3.35 13.34 -10.21
CA ILE A 34 -3.66 11.90 -10.13
C ILE A 34 -3.01 11.28 -8.90
N GLN A 35 -1.74 11.59 -8.63
CA GLN A 35 -1.04 11.06 -7.46
C GLN A 35 -1.72 11.48 -6.16
N VAL A 36 -2.14 12.75 -6.05
CA VAL A 36 -2.93 13.25 -4.92
C VAL A 36 -4.19 12.39 -4.73
N VAL A 37 -4.96 12.14 -5.79
CA VAL A 37 -6.16 11.29 -5.70
C VAL A 37 -5.82 9.87 -5.25
N LEU A 38 -4.77 9.25 -5.82
CA LEU A 38 -4.31 7.90 -5.48
C LEU A 38 -3.90 7.78 -4.01
N ASP A 39 -3.20 8.78 -3.47
CA ASP A 39 -2.75 8.81 -2.08
C ASP A 39 -3.94 8.93 -1.11
N HIS A 40 -4.98 9.68 -1.47
CA HIS A 40 -6.21 9.78 -0.69
C HIS A 40 -6.92 8.43 -0.63
N ILE A 41 -7.24 7.84 -1.79
CA ILE A 41 -8.01 6.58 -1.85
C ILE A 41 -7.19 5.35 -1.41
N GLY A 42 -5.86 5.47 -1.37
CA GLY A 42 -4.93 4.38 -1.06
C GLY A 42 -4.93 3.35 -2.18
N ALA A 43 -4.45 3.75 -3.36
CA ALA A 43 -4.46 2.91 -4.55
C ALA A 43 -3.17 3.03 -5.35
N GLY A 44 -2.83 1.95 -6.05
CA GLY A 44 -1.77 1.94 -7.05
C GLY A 44 -2.37 1.98 -8.45
N GLN A 45 -1.82 2.85 -9.31
CA GLN A 45 -2.09 2.82 -10.74
C GLN A 45 -0.84 2.33 -11.48
N TYR A 46 -1.02 1.36 -12.37
CA TYR A 46 0.10 0.79 -13.13
C TYR A 46 -0.35 0.33 -14.52
N ILE A 47 0.60 0.17 -15.44
CA ILE A 47 0.34 -0.44 -16.75
C ILE A 47 0.52 -1.94 -16.58
N SER A 48 -0.57 -2.71 -16.77
CA SER A 48 -0.51 -4.16 -16.74
C SER A 48 0.37 -4.67 -17.87
N ARG A 49 1.35 -5.50 -17.53
CA ARG A 49 2.29 -6.09 -18.51
C ARG A 49 1.61 -7.14 -19.39
N ARG A 50 0.52 -7.74 -18.92
CA ARG A 50 -0.25 -8.77 -19.63
C ARG A 50 -1.15 -8.15 -20.71
N THR A 51 -1.85 -7.08 -20.36
CA THR A 51 -2.86 -6.47 -21.25
C THR A 51 -2.37 -5.19 -21.92
N GLY A 52 -1.30 -4.57 -21.42
CA GLY A 52 -0.84 -3.25 -21.84
C GLY A 52 -1.77 -2.10 -21.39
N LEU A 53 -2.78 -2.40 -20.57
CA LEU A 53 -3.78 -1.43 -20.14
C LEU A 53 -3.39 -0.78 -18.81
N LEU A 54 -3.64 0.52 -18.70
CA LEU A 54 -3.58 1.23 -17.43
C LEU A 54 -4.68 0.70 -16.50
N THR A 55 -4.27 0.18 -15.35
CA THR A 55 -5.08 -0.55 -14.36
C THR A 55 -5.01 0.19 -13.02
N LEU A 56 -6.12 0.23 -12.29
CA LEU A 56 -6.21 0.78 -10.94
C LEU A 56 -6.46 -0.35 -9.94
N SER A 57 -5.68 -0.41 -8.86
CA SER A 57 -5.86 -1.36 -7.76
C SER A 57 -5.92 -0.62 -6.44
N LEU A 58 -7.00 -0.82 -5.68
CA LEU A 58 -7.09 -0.34 -4.30
C LEU A 58 -6.22 -1.22 -3.39
N LEU A 59 -5.62 -0.61 -2.36
CA LEU A 59 -4.89 -1.32 -1.32
C LEU A 59 -5.86 -1.59 -0.17
N ARG A 60 -6.46 -2.78 -0.17
CA ARG A 60 -7.42 -3.26 0.84
C ARG A 60 -7.04 -4.67 1.29
N ASP A 61 -7.64 -5.08 2.41
CA ASP A 61 -7.46 -6.40 3.04
C ASP A 61 -8.59 -7.37 2.60
N ASP A 62 -9.10 -7.22 1.38
CA ASP A 62 -10.31 -7.89 0.86
C ASP A 62 -10.01 -9.17 0.05
N TYR A 63 -8.89 -9.82 0.33
CA TYR A 63 -8.44 -11.01 -0.40
C TYR A 63 -8.61 -12.29 0.42
N ASP A 64 -8.86 -13.40 -0.27
CA ASP A 64 -8.67 -14.73 0.28
C ASP A 64 -7.20 -15.13 0.11
N SER A 65 -6.55 -15.49 1.22
CA SER A 65 -5.15 -15.93 1.18
C SER A 65 -4.96 -17.16 0.29
N ASP A 66 -5.95 -18.04 0.18
CA ASP A 66 -5.81 -19.29 -0.55
C ASP A 66 -5.81 -19.11 -2.08
N ASP A 67 -6.43 -18.03 -2.57
CA ASP A 67 -6.47 -17.68 -3.99
C ASP A 67 -5.18 -17.00 -4.49
N LEU A 68 -4.32 -16.54 -3.56
CA LEU A 68 -3.07 -15.87 -3.90
C LEU A 68 -2.05 -16.86 -4.49
N PRO A 69 -1.25 -16.45 -5.49
CA PRO A 69 -0.20 -17.29 -6.06
C PRO A 69 0.85 -17.63 -5.00
N LEU A 70 1.13 -18.92 -4.82
CA LEU A 70 2.16 -19.42 -3.91
C LEU A 70 3.48 -19.65 -4.66
N PHE A 71 4.57 -19.10 -4.11
CA PHE A 71 5.92 -19.29 -4.60
C PHE A 71 6.79 -19.97 -3.52
N ASP A 72 7.22 -21.18 -3.83
CA ASP A 72 8.26 -21.95 -3.14
C ASP A 72 9.52 -22.07 -4.04
N TYR A 73 10.56 -22.74 -3.52
CA TYR A 73 11.82 -22.90 -4.26
C TYR A 73 11.70 -23.68 -5.58
N ASP A 74 10.64 -24.50 -5.74
CA ASP A 74 10.39 -25.28 -6.96
C ASP A 74 9.49 -24.52 -7.96
N THR A 75 8.66 -23.62 -7.46
CA THR A 75 7.63 -22.90 -8.22
C THR A 75 8.06 -21.50 -8.63
N GLY A 76 9.13 -20.94 -8.06
CA GLY A 76 9.77 -19.74 -8.58
C GLY A 76 10.55 -18.88 -7.59
N LEU A 77 10.63 -19.25 -6.31
CA LEU A 77 11.43 -18.55 -5.31
C LEU A 77 12.92 -18.92 -5.47
N LEU A 78 13.78 -17.91 -5.62
CA LEU A 78 15.24 -18.11 -5.71
C LEU A 78 15.92 -17.81 -4.38
N SER A 79 15.54 -16.71 -3.74
CA SER A 79 16.04 -16.36 -2.42
C SER A 79 15.07 -15.42 -1.71
N ILE A 80 15.10 -15.47 -0.39
CA ILE A 80 14.40 -14.51 0.48
C ILE A 80 15.39 -13.94 1.49
N GLU A 81 15.35 -12.63 1.66
CA GLU A 81 16.16 -11.91 2.66
C GLU A 81 15.23 -11.02 3.46
N GLU A 82 15.23 -11.16 4.78
CA GLU A 82 14.54 -10.21 5.66
C GLU A 82 15.42 -8.97 5.77
N GLU A 83 14.88 -7.83 5.37
CA GLU A 83 15.57 -6.56 5.47
C GLU A 83 15.29 -5.97 6.85
N THR A 84 16.25 -6.14 7.77
CA THR A 84 16.20 -5.49 9.07
C THR A 84 16.29 -3.99 8.86
N LEU A 85 15.18 -3.28 9.07
CA LEU A 85 15.20 -1.82 9.16
C LEU A 85 16.21 -1.43 10.25
N ALA A 86 17.14 -0.52 9.93
CA ALA A 86 18.05 0.01 10.92
C ALA A 86 17.21 0.62 12.06
N ALA A 87 17.54 0.24 13.32
CA ALA A 87 16.80 0.61 14.53
C ALA A 87 16.82 2.12 14.88
N SER A 88 17.09 3.01 13.92
CA SER A 88 17.30 4.44 14.15
C SER A 88 16.11 5.33 13.81
N GLU A 89 15.09 4.85 13.10
CA GLU A 89 13.88 5.63 12.85
C GLU A 89 12.77 5.23 13.81
N ALA A 90 12.33 6.21 14.60
CA ALA A 90 11.18 6.05 15.47
C ALA A 90 9.93 5.87 14.60
N ILE A 91 9.38 4.65 14.61
CA ILE A 91 8.16 4.32 13.88
C ILE A 91 7.01 5.17 14.42
N PRO A 92 6.29 5.92 13.56
CA PRO A 92 5.13 6.69 13.98
C PRO A 92 4.10 5.79 14.65
N ASN A 93 3.75 6.10 15.90
CA ASN A 93 2.71 5.42 16.67
C ASN A 93 1.46 6.29 16.87
N GLU A 94 1.48 7.48 16.27
CA GLU A 94 0.36 8.40 16.14
C GLU A 94 0.33 8.99 14.73
N ILE A 95 -0.83 8.96 14.08
CA ILE A 95 -1.08 9.63 12.81
C ILE A 95 -2.10 10.75 13.02
N ILE A 96 -1.78 11.93 12.51
CA ILE A 96 -2.65 13.11 12.47
C ILE A 96 -2.96 13.41 11.01
N VAL A 97 -4.21 13.28 10.61
CA VAL A 97 -4.69 13.64 9.28
C VAL A 97 -5.32 15.02 9.33
N ASN A 98 -4.76 15.97 8.56
CA ASN A 98 -5.39 17.25 8.29
C ASN A 98 -6.37 17.10 7.14
N TRP A 99 -7.61 17.54 7.33
CA TRP A 99 -8.71 17.45 6.37
C TRP A 99 -9.51 18.75 6.36
N HIS A 100 -10.21 19.02 5.26
CA HIS A 100 -10.94 20.26 5.06
C HIS A 100 -12.44 20.05 5.29
N ASP A 101 -13.05 20.81 6.21
CA ASP A 101 -14.50 20.78 6.45
C ASP A 101 -15.19 21.77 5.51
N PRO A 102 -15.89 21.31 4.44
CA PRO A 102 -16.49 22.21 3.47
C PRO A 102 -17.73 22.94 4.00
N ILE A 103 -18.30 22.51 5.14
CA ILE A 103 -19.49 23.12 5.73
C ILE A 103 -19.08 24.35 6.55
N LEU A 104 -18.04 24.20 7.38
CA LEU A 104 -17.49 25.28 8.20
C LEU A 104 -16.43 26.10 7.47
N ASN A 105 -15.90 25.58 6.36
CA ASN A 105 -14.79 26.14 5.60
C ASN A 105 -13.52 26.33 6.46
N GLU A 106 -13.18 25.27 7.21
CA GLU A 106 -12.06 25.26 8.16
C GLU A 106 -11.21 24.00 8.00
N GLU A 107 -9.91 24.13 8.22
CA GLU A 107 -9.00 22.99 8.33
C GLU A 107 -9.14 22.33 9.69
N ARG A 108 -9.36 21.01 9.71
CA ARG A 108 -9.56 20.21 10.92
C ARG A 108 -8.61 19.03 10.94
N GLN A 109 -8.47 18.42 12.11
CA GLN A 109 -7.56 17.30 12.31
C GLN A 109 -8.32 16.10 12.84
N ALA A 110 -8.02 14.93 12.30
CA ALA A 110 -8.35 13.63 12.88
C ALA A 110 -7.06 13.00 13.40
N ARG A 111 -7.11 12.39 14.58
CA ARG A 111 -5.92 11.83 15.26
C ARG A 111 -6.22 10.41 15.69
N GLU A 112 -5.33 9.50 15.32
CA GLU A 112 -5.41 8.09 15.68
C GLU A 112 -4.07 7.65 16.29
N GLN A 113 -4.13 6.85 17.34
CA GLN A 113 -2.97 6.43 18.13
C GLN A 113 -2.98 4.93 18.35
N ASN A 114 -1.79 4.31 18.34
CA ASN A 114 -1.61 2.94 18.80
C ASN A 114 -1.09 2.94 20.23
N LEU A 115 -1.99 2.75 21.20
CA LEU A 115 -1.64 2.72 22.63
C LEU A 115 -0.64 1.61 22.98
N GLY A 116 -0.71 0.45 22.34
CA GLY A 116 0.23 -0.65 22.57
C GLY A 116 1.65 -0.30 22.10
N ALA A 117 1.77 0.31 20.92
CA ALA A 117 3.04 0.78 20.39
C ALA A 117 3.61 1.96 21.21
N ILE A 118 2.76 2.86 21.71
CA ILE A 118 3.16 3.96 22.62
C ILE A 118 3.71 3.40 23.92
N GLN A 119 3.03 2.41 24.51
CA GLN A 119 3.49 1.75 25.74
C GLN A 119 4.82 1.01 25.54
N ALA A 120 4.99 0.32 24.42
CA ALA A 120 6.22 -0.41 24.09
C ALA A 120 7.40 0.54 23.82
N ALA A 121 7.16 1.66 23.14
CA ALA A 121 8.19 2.66 22.83
C ALA A 121 8.50 3.61 24.00
N GLY A 122 7.57 3.79 24.93
CA GLY A 122 7.68 4.74 26.05
C GLY A 122 7.58 6.22 25.64
N ALA A 123 7.23 6.50 24.39
CA ALA A 123 7.10 7.85 23.83
C ALA A 123 6.05 7.88 22.70
N ILE A 124 5.52 9.07 22.44
CA ILE A 124 4.63 9.33 21.29
C ILE A 124 5.47 9.86 20.13
N PHE A 125 5.38 9.19 19.00
CA PHE A 125 5.99 9.57 17.73
C PHE A 125 4.86 9.89 16.75
N SER A 126 4.64 11.19 16.55
CA SER A 126 3.56 11.72 15.72
C SER A 126 4.01 11.96 14.29
N GLN A 127 3.20 11.53 13.32
CA GLN A 127 3.34 11.91 11.92
C GLN A 127 2.06 12.63 11.47
N THR A 128 2.23 13.80 10.85
CA THR A 128 1.13 14.58 10.29
C THR A 128 1.09 14.43 8.77
N VAL A 129 -0.07 14.07 8.23
CA VAL A 129 -0.31 13.91 6.80
C VAL A 129 -1.48 14.80 6.38
N ASN A 130 -1.36 15.43 5.21
CA ASN A 130 -2.38 16.35 4.69
C ASN A 130 -3.21 15.66 3.62
N TYR A 131 -4.53 15.60 3.84
CA TYR A 131 -5.51 15.08 2.88
C TYR A 131 -6.62 16.11 2.67
N PRO A 132 -6.35 17.21 1.94
CA PRO A 132 -7.31 18.32 1.76
C PRO A 132 -8.57 17.90 1.01
N GLY A 133 -8.54 16.77 0.29
CA GLY A 133 -9.69 16.24 -0.42
C GLY A 133 -10.72 15.55 0.45
N ILE A 134 -10.44 15.30 1.73
CA ILE A 134 -11.33 14.58 2.64
C ILE A 134 -12.33 15.56 3.26
N PRO A 135 -13.65 15.39 3.06
CA PRO A 135 -14.64 16.36 3.51
C PRO A 135 -15.25 16.05 4.89
N THR A 136 -14.95 14.90 5.49
CA THR A 136 -15.60 14.47 6.75
C THR A 136 -14.61 13.89 7.76
N PHE A 137 -14.93 14.06 9.05
CA PHE A 137 -14.15 13.51 10.14
C PHE A 137 -14.08 11.98 10.12
N ASP A 138 -15.19 11.30 9.83
CA ASP A 138 -15.25 9.83 9.78
C ASP A 138 -14.27 9.27 8.76
N LEU A 139 -14.27 9.83 7.55
CA LEU A 139 -13.35 9.42 6.48
C LEU A 139 -11.90 9.75 6.85
N ALA A 140 -11.64 10.92 7.45
CA ALA A 140 -10.30 11.31 7.90
C ALA A 140 -9.75 10.37 8.99
N SER A 141 -10.60 9.97 9.96
CA SER A 141 -10.26 8.99 10.99
C SER A 141 -9.96 7.62 10.39
N ARG A 142 -10.77 7.14 9.44
CA ARG A 142 -10.51 5.87 8.73
C ARG A 142 -9.19 5.88 7.96
N VAL A 143 -8.87 6.98 7.28
CA VAL A 143 -7.59 7.15 6.57
C VAL A 143 -6.42 7.20 7.57
N ALA A 144 -6.57 7.92 8.68
CA ALA A 144 -5.57 7.94 9.75
C ALA A 144 -5.31 6.54 10.35
N GLN A 145 -6.37 5.74 10.55
CA GLN A 145 -6.24 4.34 11.00
C GLN A 145 -5.53 3.47 9.98
N ARG A 146 -5.84 3.62 8.68
CA ARG A 146 -5.16 2.91 7.58
C ARG A 146 -3.66 3.19 7.60
N ASP A 147 -3.29 4.46 7.65
CA ASP A 147 -1.89 4.87 7.62
C ASP A 147 -1.15 4.48 8.90
N LEU A 148 -1.83 4.48 10.04
CA LEU A 148 -1.29 3.97 11.31
C LEU A 148 -1.02 2.46 11.23
N ARG A 149 -1.92 1.70 10.58
CA ARG A 149 -1.72 0.26 10.34
C ARG A 149 -0.55 -0.01 9.41
N ALA A 150 -0.39 0.79 8.35
CA ALA A 150 0.74 0.67 7.44
C ALA A 150 2.10 0.89 8.14
N ASN A 151 2.11 1.64 9.24
CA ASN A 151 3.30 1.88 10.07
C ASN A 151 3.55 0.79 11.14
N LEU A 152 2.72 -0.25 11.26
CA LEU A 152 2.88 -1.31 12.27
C LEU A 152 4.06 -2.24 11.97
N GLY A 153 5.30 -1.75 12.04
CA GLY A 153 6.53 -2.57 12.10
C GLY A 153 6.57 -3.75 11.14
N LEU A 154 5.97 -3.61 9.94
CA LEU A 154 5.82 -4.72 9.01
C LEU A 154 7.21 -5.14 8.54
N ARG A 155 7.48 -6.45 8.62
CA ARG A 155 8.75 -7.00 8.16
C ARG A 155 8.88 -6.75 6.67
N ARG A 156 9.99 -6.14 6.27
CA ARG A 156 10.32 -5.93 4.88
C ARG A 156 11.12 -7.12 4.39
N PHE A 157 10.73 -7.67 3.25
CA PHE A 157 11.43 -8.78 2.63
C PHE A 157 11.92 -8.38 1.24
N LYS A 158 13.15 -8.77 0.93
CA LYS A 158 13.69 -8.75 -0.42
C LYS A 158 13.60 -10.17 -0.96
N VAL A 159 12.65 -10.36 -1.87
CA VAL A 159 12.36 -11.66 -2.49
C VAL A 159 12.93 -11.66 -3.90
N ARG A 160 13.77 -12.65 -4.20
CA ARG A 160 14.24 -12.92 -5.57
C ARG A 160 13.48 -14.12 -6.11
N MET A 161 12.98 -13.97 -7.32
CA MET A 161 12.16 -14.96 -7.99
C MET A 161 12.55 -15.09 -9.46
N ASP A 162 12.23 -16.23 -10.05
CA ASP A 162 12.38 -16.46 -11.49
C ASP A 162 11.30 -15.69 -12.28
N ARG A 163 11.32 -15.79 -13.61
CA ARG A 163 10.39 -15.11 -14.53
C ARG A 163 8.91 -15.41 -14.27
N ARG A 164 8.57 -16.44 -13.51
CA ARG A 164 7.18 -16.69 -13.07
C ARG A 164 6.64 -15.59 -12.14
N GLY A 165 7.53 -14.88 -11.46
CA GLY A 165 7.20 -13.68 -10.68
C GLY A 165 6.82 -12.46 -11.53
N TYR A 166 6.94 -12.54 -12.85
CA TYR A 166 6.69 -11.42 -13.76
C TYR A 166 5.23 -10.95 -13.75
N ASP A 167 4.30 -11.84 -13.41
CA ASP A 167 2.87 -11.57 -13.40
C ASP A 167 2.39 -10.86 -12.12
N ILE A 168 3.24 -10.77 -11.09
CA ILE A 168 2.90 -10.03 -9.87
C ILE A 168 2.75 -8.55 -10.23
N ALA A 169 1.59 -7.99 -9.91
CA ALA A 169 1.33 -6.57 -10.12
C ALA A 169 2.02 -5.71 -9.05
N PRO A 170 2.42 -4.46 -9.35
CA PRO A 170 2.80 -3.50 -8.32
C PRO A 170 1.67 -3.32 -7.30
N GLY A 171 1.97 -3.41 -6.00
CA GLY A 171 0.96 -3.39 -4.93
C GLY A 171 0.17 -4.70 -4.77
N GLY A 172 0.42 -5.68 -5.65
CA GLY A 172 -0.25 -6.98 -5.66
C GLY A 172 0.22 -7.90 -4.53
N LEU A 173 -0.62 -8.86 -4.19
CA LEU A 173 -0.40 -9.82 -3.11
C LEU A 173 0.06 -11.16 -3.67
N PHE A 174 0.98 -11.80 -2.97
CA PHE A 174 1.44 -13.15 -3.28
C PHE A 174 1.86 -13.86 -2.00
N ARG A 175 1.89 -15.19 -2.05
CA ARG A 175 2.34 -16.03 -0.94
C ARG A 175 3.71 -16.60 -1.21
N ILE A 176 4.48 -16.79 -0.15
CA ILE A 176 5.75 -17.48 -0.19
C ILE A 176 5.80 -18.64 0.80
N SER A 177 6.52 -19.69 0.40
CA SER A 177 6.87 -20.82 1.26
C SER A 177 8.38 -21.04 1.18
N ALA A 178 9.06 -20.93 2.32
CA ALA A 178 10.47 -21.17 2.51
C ALA A 178 10.66 -21.99 3.80
N THR A 179 10.42 -23.29 3.70
CA THR A 179 10.43 -24.22 4.83
C THR A 179 11.80 -24.31 5.51
N ASP A 180 12.88 -24.10 4.75
CA ASP A 180 14.26 -24.02 5.25
C ASP A 180 14.48 -22.87 6.25
N ARG A 181 13.67 -21.81 6.14
CA ARG A 181 13.67 -20.64 7.04
C ARG A 181 12.51 -20.64 8.03
N GLY A 182 11.75 -21.73 8.11
CA GLY A 182 10.57 -21.84 8.98
C GLY A 182 9.37 -21.01 8.51
N ILE A 183 9.33 -20.63 7.23
CA ILE A 183 8.20 -19.92 6.62
C ILE A 183 7.39 -20.94 5.83
N GLU A 184 6.25 -21.38 6.36
CA GLU A 184 5.38 -22.34 5.66
C GLU A 184 4.43 -21.65 4.68
N ASN A 185 3.83 -20.55 5.10
CA ASN A 185 2.93 -19.74 4.28
C ASN A 185 2.90 -18.31 4.82
N MET A 186 3.44 -17.36 4.06
CA MET A 186 3.45 -15.95 4.41
C MET A 186 2.92 -15.13 3.23
N VAL A 187 1.95 -14.25 3.51
CA VAL A 187 1.43 -13.29 2.53
C VAL A 187 2.32 -12.06 2.50
N LEU A 188 2.67 -11.65 1.30
CA LEU A 188 3.52 -10.50 1.03
C LEU A 188 2.83 -9.58 0.02
N ARG A 189 2.91 -8.28 0.26
CA ARG A 189 2.48 -7.24 -0.67
C ARG A 189 3.68 -6.68 -1.43
N ALA A 190 3.65 -6.77 -2.75
CA ALA A 190 4.70 -6.29 -3.62
C ALA A 190 4.79 -4.75 -3.58
N GLY A 191 5.93 -4.22 -3.14
CA GLY A 191 6.23 -2.80 -3.22
C GLY A 191 7.05 -2.49 -4.47
N ARG A 192 8.36 -2.28 -4.26
CA ARG A 192 9.30 -1.96 -5.35
C ARG A 192 9.65 -3.22 -6.13
N MET A 193 9.55 -3.15 -7.44
CA MET A 193 9.90 -4.26 -8.34
C MET A 193 11.04 -3.90 -9.27
N GLU A 194 12.07 -4.72 -9.26
CA GLU A 194 13.25 -4.62 -10.11
C GLU A 194 13.30 -5.84 -11.03
N TYR A 195 13.01 -5.58 -12.29
CA TYR A 195 13.07 -6.58 -13.35
C TYR A 195 14.52 -6.63 -13.81
N GLY A 196 15.19 -7.77 -13.63
CA GLY A 196 16.58 -7.95 -14.02
C GLY A 196 16.83 -7.68 -15.52
N THR A 197 18.10 -7.75 -15.92
CA THR A 197 18.49 -7.53 -17.32
C THR A 197 18.25 -8.79 -18.16
N HIS A 198 18.33 -8.69 -19.51
CA HIS A 198 18.22 -9.86 -20.39
C HIS A 198 19.19 -11.02 -20.03
N ARG A 199 20.32 -10.73 -19.35
CA ARG A 199 21.31 -11.72 -18.92
C ARG A 199 21.01 -12.33 -17.54
N GLU A 200 20.31 -11.60 -16.67
CA GLU A 200 19.90 -12.05 -15.34
C GLU A 200 18.37 -12.02 -15.28
N GLY A 201 17.74 -13.17 -15.54
CA GLY A 201 16.27 -13.30 -15.58
C GLY A 201 15.57 -13.24 -14.22
N ALA A 202 16.31 -13.00 -13.14
CA ALA A 202 15.75 -12.91 -11.79
C ALA A 202 15.03 -11.57 -11.59
N ILE A 203 13.84 -11.65 -11.01
CA ILE A 203 13.02 -10.50 -10.61
C ILE A 203 13.22 -10.34 -9.11
N THR A 204 13.54 -9.11 -8.69
CA THR A 204 13.69 -8.78 -7.27
C THR A 204 12.50 -7.92 -6.85
N ILE A 205 11.75 -8.39 -5.87
CA ILE A 205 10.61 -7.69 -5.29
C ILE A 205 10.95 -7.32 -3.84
N THR A 206 10.91 -6.04 -3.54
CA THR A 206 10.86 -5.57 -2.15
C THR A 206 9.40 -5.58 -1.74
N ALA A 207 9.05 -6.50 -0.85
CA ALA A 207 7.70 -6.69 -0.35
C ALA A 207 7.61 -6.37 1.13
N LEU A 208 6.40 -6.03 1.57
CA LEU A 208 6.05 -5.91 2.98
C LEU A 208 5.21 -7.11 3.37
N GLN A 209 5.39 -7.58 4.60
CA GLN A 209 4.44 -8.51 5.20
C GLN A 209 3.08 -7.83 5.33
N ASP A 210 2.04 -8.51 4.87
CA ASP A 210 0.64 -8.07 4.99
C ASP A 210 -0.03 -8.81 6.16
#